data_AF-A0A5K1F9D0-F1
#
_entry.id   AF-A0A5K1F9D0-F1
#
_cell.length_a   1.000
_cell.length_b   1.000
_cell.length_c   1.000
_cell.angle_alpha   90.00
_cell.angle_beta   90.00
_cell.angle_gamma   90.00
#
_symmetry.space_group_name_H-M   'P 1'
#
loop_
_entity.id
_entity.type
_entity.pdbx_description
1 polymer ?
#
loop_
_entity_poly.entity_id
_entity_poly.type
_entity_poly.pdbx_seq_one_letter_code
_entity_poly.pdbx_strand_id
1 'polypeptide(L)' 'YIGGIFDVESLVEKLLQQLASKQAIYVSVYDTTNTSDPISMYGLHFVNDGPHHISPLHFGDPLRKHEMRC' A
#
# COMPACT_ATOMS: atom_id res chain seq x y z
N TYR A 1 21.97 0.41 16.62
CA TYR A 1 20.97 0.20 15.57
C TYR A 1 20.82 1.49 14.78
N ILE A 2 20.98 1.44 13.47
CA ILE A 2 20.65 2.56 12.58
C ILE A 2 19.26 2.23 12.03
N GLY A 3 18.27 3.03 12.40
CA GLY A 3 16.90 2.91 11.91
C GLY A 3 16.60 4.04 10.93
N GLY A 4 15.87 3.73 9.86
CA GLY A 4 15.26 4.72 8.97
C GLY A 4 13.76 4.72 9.19
N ILE A 5 13.17 5.91 9.28
CA ILE A 5 11.71 6.06 9.29
C ILE A 5 11.27 6.21 7.83
N PHE A 6 10.40 5.32 7.40
CA PHE A 6 9.75 5.41 6.10
C PHE A 6 8.35 6.00 6.32
N ASP A 7 8.19 7.26 5.90
CA ASP A 7 6.86 7.86 5.77
C ASP A 7 6.24 7.37 4.46
N VAL A 8 5.54 6.25 4.54
CA VAL A 8 4.90 5.57 3.41
C VAL A 8 3.83 6.48 2.79
N GLU A 9 3.15 7.28 3.58
CA GLU A 9 2.04 8.14 3.12
C GLU A 9 2.54 9.20 2.14
N SER A 10 3.54 9.99 2.55
CA SER A 10 4.14 11.03 1.72
C SER A 10 4.83 10.49 0.47
N LEU A 11 5.48 9.33 0.57
CA LEU A 11 6.23 8.74 -0.55
C LEU A 11 5.29 8.20 -1.62
N VAL A 12 4.27 7.45 -1.22
CA VAL A 12 3.30 6.88 -2.16
C VAL A 12 2.48 7.98 -2.81
N GLU A 13 2.05 9.00 -2.06
CA GLU A 13 1.30 10.12 -2.63
C GLU A 13 2.10 10.87 -3.70
N LYS A 14 3.38 11.17 -3.44
CA LYS A 14 4.25 11.82 -4.45
C LYS A 14 4.42 10.96 -5.69
N LEU A 15 4.60 9.65 -5.53
CA LEU A 15 4.77 8.73 -6.64
C LEU A 15 3.49 8.65 -7.49
N LEU A 16 2.33 8.55 -6.83
CA LEU A 16 1.03 8.55 -7.49
C LEU A 16 0.75 9.87 -8.20
N GLN A 17 1.06 11.01 -7.59
CA GLN A 17 0.94 12.33 -8.24
C GLN A 17 1.79 12.43 -9.51
N GLN A 18 2.99 11.86 -9.52
CA GLN A 18 3.84 11.84 -10.72
C GLN A 18 3.28 10.94 -11.84
N LEU A 19 2.59 9.85 -11.49
CA LEU A 19 2.02 8.89 -12.45
C LEU A 19 0.62 9.32 -12.93
N ALA A 20 -0.18 9.95 -12.06
CA ALA A 20 -1.57 10.32 -12.28
C ALA A 20 -1.71 11.62 -13.09
N SER A 21 -1.13 11.66 -14.29
CA SER A 21 -1.40 12.74 -15.25
C SER A 21 -2.77 12.61 -15.93
N LYS A 22 -3.58 11.56 -15.64
CA LYS A 22 -4.79 11.29 -16.45
C LYS A 22 -6.03 10.67 -15.77
N GLN A 23 -5.95 9.99 -14.62
CA GLN A 23 -7.11 9.40 -13.93
C GLN A 23 -6.84 9.22 -12.43
N ALA A 24 -7.84 9.50 -11.59
CA ALA A 24 -7.78 9.27 -10.16
C ALA A 24 -7.95 7.76 -9.89
N ILE A 25 -6.87 7.10 -9.50
CA ILE A 25 -6.87 5.70 -9.07
C ILE A 25 -6.79 5.72 -7.55
N TYR A 26 -7.69 5.00 -6.88
CA TYR A 26 -7.61 4.78 -5.45
C TYR A 26 -6.59 3.67 -5.21
N VAL A 27 -5.61 3.92 -4.35
CA VAL A 27 -4.57 2.93 -4.03
C VAL A 27 -4.48 2.80 -2.53
N SER A 28 -4.57 1.56 -2.06
CA SER A 28 -4.36 1.22 -0.66
C SER A 28 -3.27 0.17 -0.55
N VAL A 29 -2.39 0.32 0.44
CA VAL A 29 -1.31 -0.64 0.73
C VAL A 29 -1.59 -1.29 2.06
N TYR A 30 -1.55 -2.62 2.08
CA TYR A 30 -1.79 -3.42 3.27
C TYR A 30 -0.55 -4.25 3.61
N ASP A 31 -0.24 -4.34 4.89
CA ASP A 31 0.60 -5.39 5.45
C ASP A 31 -0.31 -6.61 5.70
N THR A 32 -0.05 -7.68 4.96
CA THR A 32 -0.78 -8.96 5.03
C THR A 32 0.04 -10.07 5.69
N THR A 33 1.04 -9.68 6.50
CA THR A 33 1.85 -10.62 7.29
C THR A 33 0.96 -11.47 8.20
N ASN A 34 -0.07 -10.85 8.80
CA ASN A 34 -1.19 -11.57 9.39
C ASN A 34 -2.36 -11.58 8.40
N THR A 35 -2.59 -12.72 7.76
CA THR A 35 -3.65 -12.86 6.75
C THR A 35 -5.06 -12.66 7.31
N SER A 36 -5.26 -12.88 8.61
CA SER A 36 -6.55 -12.73 9.28
C SER A 36 -6.83 -11.29 9.69
N ASP A 37 -5.80 -10.46 9.79
CA ASP A 37 -5.91 -9.07 10.24
C ASP A 37 -4.94 -8.19 9.45
N PRO A 38 -5.30 -7.84 8.20
CA PRO A 38 -4.47 -7.01 7.35
C PRO A 38 -4.43 -5.56 7.87
N ILE A 39 -3.23 -5.01 7.99
CA ILE A 39 -3.02 -3.65 8.53
C ILE A 39 -2.88 -2.67 7.36
N SER A 40 -3.70 -1.62 7.33
CA SER A 40 -3.55 -0.55 6.32
C SER A 40 -2.30 0.29 6.61
N MET A 41 -1.35 0.30 5.67
CA MET A 41 -0.16 1.16 5.71
C MET A 41 -0.34 2.46 4.94
N TYR A 42 -1.21 2.45 3.91
CA TYR A 42 -1.51 3.61 3.10
C TYR A 42 -2.93 3.52 2.54
N GLY A 43 -3.57 4.68 2.36
CA GLY A 43 -4.90 4.79 1.78
C GLY A 43 -6.02 4.62 2.80
N LEU A 44 -7.23 4.96 2.36
CA LEU A 44 -8.43 4.80 3.19
C LEU A 44 -8.74 3.30 3.32
N HIS A 45 -9.22 2.90 4.51
CA HIS A 45 -9.80 1.57 4.72
C HIS A 45 -11.17 1.53 4.02
N PHE A 46 -11.16 1.42 2.70
CA PHE A 46 -12.39 1.24 1.94
C PHE A 46 -12.93 -0.16 2.22
N VAL A 47 -14.18 -0.20 2.67
CA VAL A 47 -14.93 -1.45 2.76
C VAL A 47 -14.93 -2.06 1.36
N ASN A 48 -14.47 -3.30 1.31
CA ASN A 48 -14.09 -4.11 0.15
C ASN A 48 -15.29 -4.50 -0.74
N ASP A 49 -16.15 -3.54 -1.08
CA ASP A 49 -17.46 -3.78 -1.70
C ASP A 49 -17.40 -3.75 -3.24
N GLY A 50 -16.22 -3.47 -3.82
CA GLY A 50 -15.99 -3.42 -5.27
C GLY A 50 -14.83 -4.31 -5.74
N PRO A 51 -14.78 -4.64 -7.05
CA PRO A 51 -13.64 -5.33 -7.64
C PRO A 51 -12.40 -4.46 -7.56
N HIS A 52 -11.35 -4.99 -6.95
CA HIS A 52 -10.05 -4.34 -6.81
C HIS A 52 -8.97 -5.27 -7.37
N HIS A 53 -7.96 -4.68 -7.99
CA HIS A 53 -6.79 -5.40 -8.47
C HIS A 53 -5.77 -5.50 -7.34
N ILE A 54 -5.30 -6.72 -7.06
CA ILE A 54 -4.28 -6.98 -6.04
C ILE A 54 -2.93 -7.14 -6.72
N SER A 55 -2.00 -6.25 -6.40
CA SER A 55 -0.61 -6.32 -6.85
C SER A 55 0.31 -6.65 -5.67
N PRO A 56 1.16 -7.68 -5.77
CA PRO A 56 2.11 -8.01 -4.71
C PRO A 56 3.16 -6.90 -4.56
N LEU A 57 3.50 -6.54 -3.32
CA LEU A 57 4.54 -5.57 -2.99
C LEU A 57 5.64 -6.22 -2.13
N HIS A 58 6.89 -5.94 -2.48
CA HIS A 58 8.05 -6.46 -1.78
C HIS A 58 8.93 -5.30 -1.31
N PHE A 59 8.99 -5.06 0.01
CA PHE A 59 9.85 -4.04 0.62
C PHE A 59 11.21 -4.58 1.10
N GLY A 60 11.53 -5.84 0.78
CA GLY A 60 12.84 -6.45 1.04
C GLY A 60 12.96 -7.20 2.38
N ASP A 61 11.95 -7.16 3.24
CA ASP A 61 11.87 -8.01 4.43
C ASP A 61 11.14 -9.33 4.08
N PRO A 62 11.80 -10.51 4.16
CA PRO A 62 11.17 -11.80 3.89
C PRO A 62 10.08 -12.19 4.91
N LEU A 63 10.11 -11.61 6.11
CA LEU A 63 9.15 -11.90 7.17
C LEU A 63 7.86 -11.10 7.02
N ARG A 64 7.89 -10.01 6.25
CA ARG A 64 6.74 -9.12 6.05
C ARG A 64 6.17 -9.25 4.64
N LYS A 65 4.85 -9.36 4.55
CA LYS A 65 4.14 -9.43 3.27
C LYS A 65 3.30 -8.18 3.08
N HIS A 66 3.34 -7.64 1.87
CA HIS A 66 2.63 -6.42 1.53
C HIS A 66 1.89 -6.60 0.20
N GLU A 67 0.73 -5.97 0.11
CA GLU A 67 -0.12 -5.99 -1.07
C GLU A 67 -0.64 -4.59 -1.35
N MET A 68 -0.70 -4.23 -2.62
CA MET A 68 -1.38 -3.04 -3.10
C MET A 68 -2.74 -3.42 -3.65
N ARG A 69 -3.78 -2.68 -3.29
CA ARG A 69 -5.14 -2.81 -3.82
C ARG A 69 -5.50 -1.53 -4.55
N CYS A 70 -5.97 -1.64 -5.80
CA CYS A 70 -6.44 -0.52 -6.61
C CYS A 70 -7.76 -0.78 -7.31
#